data_AF-A0A832MJS2-F1
#
_entry.id   AF-A0A832MJS2-F1
#
_cell.length_a   1.000
_cell.length_b   1.000
_cell.length_c   1.000
_cell.angle_alpha   90.00
_cell.angle_beta   90.00
_cell.angle_gamma   90.00
#
_symmetry.space_group_name_H-M   'P 1'
#
loop_
_entity.id
_entity.type
_entity.pdbx_description
1 polymer ?
#
loop_
_entity_poly.entity_id
_entity_poly.type
_entity_poly.pdbx_seq_one_letter_code
_entity_poly.pdbx_strand_id
1 'polypeptide(L)'
;MVFEIVEEVDGFWISYDPEAFEGWKPSTGDLKWIVEGIKRVMRDLNIQAPYFALELVPFGGLSSVSNPTCCVDKRKEVIYLRLPIDVVDGHLAISSEIRDDYIFYHELMHAKDCLEGRFPSGGFINPDENPELALITSLWHFSIEGRLEKNNKPHKGRQQTIEDEYFWASRLEKSEMVEVEPGHWQRQIQPWPLKKFITREFLRKLCNKLWGKEVTFQELQSLLESKVKSL
;
A
#
# COMPACT_ATOMS: atom_id res chain seq x y z
N MET A 1 8.59 -13.22 -2.84
CA MET A 1 8.58 -12.42 -4.07
C MET A 1 9.95 -12.57 -4.71
N VAL A 2 10.01 -13.05 -5.94
CA VAL A 2 11.26 -13.05 -6.73
C VAL A 2 11.14 -11.84 -7.63
N PHE A 3 11.90 -10.79 -7.34
CA PHE A 3 11.98 -9.60 -8.19
C PHE A 3 13.08 -9.86 -9.21
N GLU A 4 12.71 -10.10 -10.46
CA GLU A 4 13.65 -10.30 -11.57
C GLU A 4 13.78 -9.01 -12.35
N ILE A 5 15.01 -8.49 -12.42
CA ILE A 5 15.28 -7.25 -13.15
C ILE A 5 15.30 -7.57 -14.64
N VAL A 6 14.32 -7.05 -15.36
CA VAL A 6 14.18 -7.23 -16.82
C VAL A 6 14.81 -6.06 -17.57
N GLU A 7 14.72 -4.85 -17.03
CA GLU A 7 15.25 -3.64 -17.67
C GLU A 7 15.78 -2.64 -16.62
N GLU A 8 16.66 -1.74 -17.04
CA GLU A 8 17.09 -0.59 -16.25
C GLU A 8 16.83 0.71 -17.01
N VAL A 9 16.07 1.63 -16.40
CA VAL A 9 15.74 2.93 -17.00
C VAL A 9 16.11 4.05 -16.04
N ASP A 10 17.08 4.87 -16.44
CA ASP A 10 17.61 5.99 -15.67
C ASP A 10 17.90 5.66 -14.18
N GLY A 11 18.50 4.49 -13.93
CA GLY A 11 18.86 3.99 -12.61
C GLY A 11 17.74 3.29 -11.83
N PHE A 12 16.56 3.07 -12.45
CA PHE A 12 15.47 2.29 -11.89
C PHE A 12 15.55 0.85 -12.40
N TRP A 13 15.54 -0.13 -11.50
CA TRP A 13 15.40 -1.53 -11.86
C TRP A 13 13.93 -1.84 -12.11
N ILE A 14 13.60 -2.36 -13.29
CA ILE A 14 12.23 -2.60 -13.71
C ILE A 14 12.00 -4.11 -13.88
N SER A 15 10.91 -4.59 -13.30
CA SER A 15 10.41 -5.96 -13.38
C SER A 15 9.01 -5.95 -13.96
N TYR A 16 8.75 -6.81 -14.95
CA TYR A 16 7.41 -7.11 -15.48
C TYR A 16 7.43 -8.47 -16.15
N ASP A 17 6.29 -9.16 -16.18
CA ASP A 17 6.16 -10.48 -16.82
C ASP A 17 5.42 -10.34 -18.16
N PRO A 18 6.11 -10.44 -19.32
CA PRO A 18 5.46 -10.33 -20.62
C PRO A 18 4.34 -11.34 -20.85
N GLU A 19 4.41 -12.53 -20.25
CA GLU A 19 3.35 -13.54 -20.39
C GLU A 19 2.07 -13.08 -19.67
N ALA A 20 2.22 -12.45 -18.51
CA ALA A 20 1.12 -11.85 -17.76
C ALA A 20 0.47 -10.66 -18.51
N PHE A 21 1.16 -10.07 -19.49
CA PHE A 21 0.65 -9.04 -20.40
C PHE A 21 0.30 -9.60 -21.79
N GLU A 22 0.00 -10.90 -21.92
CA GLU A 22 -0.37 -11.55 -23.20
C GLU A 22 0.67 -11.33 -24.32
N GLY A 23 1.94 -11.26 -23.95
CA GLY A 23 3.06 -11.02 -24.86
C GLY A 23 3.31 -9.54 -25.18
N TRP A 24 2.45 -8.63 -24.72
CA TRP A 24 2.69 -7.19 -24.82
C TRP A 24 3.88 -6.79 -23.92
N LYS A 25 4.63 -5.78 -24.37
CA LYS A 25 5.78 -5.24 -23.64
C LYS A 25 5.72 -3.71 -23.67
N PRO A 26 6.02 -3.05 -22.54
CA PRO A 26 6.13 -1.61 -22.50
C PRO A 26 7.23 -1.12 -23.44
N SER A 27 6.98 -0.01 -24.13
CA SER A 27 8.04 0.66 -24.87
C SER A 27 8.98 1.38 -23.89
N THR A 28 10.21 1.67 -24.33
CA THR A 28 11.13 2.54 -23.56
C THR A 28 10.49 3.91 -23.26
N GLY A 29 9.61 4.40 -24.13
CA GLY A 29 8.86 5.65 -23.91
C GLY A 29 7.90 5.55 -22.74
N ASP A 30 7.14 4.45 -22.65
CA ASP A 30 6.20 4.23 -21.55
C ASP A 30 6.94 4.07 -20.21
N LEU A 31 8.05 3.33 -20.20
CA LEU A 31 8.86 3.16 -18.99
C LEU A 31 9.48 4.48 -18.51
N LYS A 32 9.99 5.30 -19.44
CA LYS A 32 10.52 6.63 -19.10
C LYS A 32 9.44 7.53 -18.51
N TRP A 33 8.24 7.53 -19.10
CA TRP A 33 7.12 8.31 -18.57
C TRP A 33 6.81 7.97 -17.11
N ILE A 34 6.74 6.67 -16.77
CA ILE A 34 6.50 6.25 -15.37
C ILE A 34 7.68 6.66 -14.46
N VAL A 35 8.92 6.39 -14.88
CA VAL A 35 10.12 6.72 -14.09
C VAL A 35 10.22 8.22 -13.83
N GLU A 36 9.92 9.07 -14.82
CA GLU A 36 9.88 10.53 -14.67
C GLU A 36 8.78 10.97 -13.71
N GLY A 37 7.60 10.34 -13.76
CA GLY A 37 6.52 10.53 -12.80
C GLY A 37 6.95 10.26 -11.37
N ILE A 38 7.57 9.10 -11.13
CA ILE A 38 8.08 8.71 -9.82
C ILE A 38 9.17 9.69 -9.34
N LYS A 39 10.16 10.00 -10.18
CA LYS A 39 11.24 10.96 -9.84
C LYS A 39 10.71 12.34 -9.50
N ARG A 40 9.69 12.83 -10.23
CA ARG A 40 9.03 14.09 -9.92
C ARG A 40 8.43 14.05 -8.52
N VAL A 41 7.65 13.02 -8.20
CA VAL A 41 7.01 12.90 -6.88
C VAL A 41 8.03 12.68 -5.76
N MET A 42 9.08 11.89 -5.98
CA MET A 42 10.17 11.74 -5.00
C MET A 42 10.84 13.09 -4.68
N ARG A 43 11.11 13.93 -5.69
CA ARG A 43 11.64 15.28 -5.48
C ARG A 43 10.66 16.15 -4.70
N ASP A 44 9.39 16.14 -5.09
CA ASP A 44 8.33 16.91 -4.43
C ASP A 44 8.14 16.52 -2.95
N LEU A 45 8.30 15.23 -2.64
CA LEU A 45 8.22 14.70 -1.27
C LEU A 45 9.56 14.71 -0.53
N ASN A 46 10.64 15.21 -1.15
CA ASN A 46 12.00 15.18 -0.61
C ASN A 46 12.45 13.78 -0.13
N ILE A 47 12.18 12.77 -0.95
CA ILE A 47 12.59 11.39 -0.70
C ILE A 47 13.98 11.19 -1.30
N GLN A 48 14.93 10.78 -0.45
CA GLN A 48 16.27 10.41 -0.87
C GLN A 48 16.44 8.91 -0.69
N ALA A 49 16.55 8.19 -1.80
CA ALA A 49 16.88 6.77 -1.82
C ALA A 49 17.88 6.51 -2.96
N PRO A 50 18.97 5.78 -2.70
CA PRO A 50 19.99 5.49 -3.70
C PRO A 50 19.52 4.49 -4.76
N TYR A 51 18.56 3.61 -4.43
CA TYR A 51 18.08 2.57 -5.33
C TYR A 51 16.57 2.53 -5.38
N PHE A 52 16.04 2.24 -6.56
CA PHE A 52 14.61 2.12 -6.81
C PHE A 52 14.31 0.92 -7.71
N ALA A 53 13.34 0.13 -7.29
CA ALA A 53 12.87 -1.06 -7.98
C ALA A 53 11.37 -0.89 -8.28
N LEU A 54 10.99 -1.01 -9.55
CA LEU A 54 9.63 -0.86 -10.04
C LEU A 54 9.12 -2.19 -10.59
N GLU A 55 8.04 -2.71 -10.01
CA GLU A 55 7.32 -3.89 -10.51
C GLU A 55 6.04 -3.43 -11.21
N LEU A 56 5.89 -3.77 -12.49
CA LEU A 56 4.64 -3.55 -13.24
C LEU A 56 3.84 -4.85 -13.26
N VAL A 57 2.60 -4.79 -12.79
CA VAL A 57 1.69 -5.95 -12.77
C VAL A 57 0.40 -5.63 -13.54
N PRO A 58 -0.20 -6.60 -14.25
CA PRO A 58 -1.43 -6.35 -14.99
C PRO A 58 -2.60 -6.03 -14.04
N PHE A 59 -3.38 -5.01 -14.39
CA PHE A 59 -4.64 -4.70 -13.72
C PHE A 59 -5.70 -5.77 -14.03
N GLY A 60 -6.50 -6.16 -13.03
CA GLY A 60 -7.60 -7.12 -13.22
C GLY A 60 -7.21 -8.61 -13.27
N GLY A 61 -5.94 -8.97 -13.06
CA GLY A 61 -5.52 -10.38 -12.94
C GLY A 61 -6.17 -11.10 -11.74
N LEU A 62 -6.21 -12.45 -11.80
CA LEU A 62 -6.86 -13.37 -10.83
C LEU A 62 -6.35 -13.33 -9.37
N SER A 63 -5.52 -12.36 -9.00
CA SER A 63 -4.87 -12.33 -7.70
C SER A 63 -5.15 -11.02 -6.98
N SER A 64 -5.30 -11.10 -5.65
CA SER A 64 -5.35 -9.99 -4.68
C SER A 64 -4.07 -9.12 -4.66
N VAL A 65 -3.23 -9.23 -5.69
CA VAL A 65 -1.86 -8.72 -5.83
C VAL A 65 -1.82 -7.51 -6.78
N SER A 66 -2.97 -7.12 -7.35
CA SER A 66 -3.15 -5.98 -8.25
C SER A 66 -3.31 -4.63 -7.55
N ASN A 67 -3.11 -4.55 -6.23
CA ASN A 67 -3.07 -3.26 -5.55
C ASN A 67 -1.67 -2.64 -5.67
N PRO A 68 -1.58 -1.30 -5.82
CA PRO A 68 -0.30 -0.63 -5.69
C PRO A 68 0.23 -0.88 -4.27
N THR A 69 1.53 -1.12 -4.17
CA THR A 69 2.17 -1.29 -2.86
C THR A 69 3.59 -0.76 -2.91
N CYS A 70 4.04 -0.19 -1.80
CA CYS A 70 5.41 0.25 -1.63
C CYS A 70 6.04 -0.37 -0.39
N CYS A 71 7.29 -0.84 -0.52
CA CYS A 71 8.10 -1.26 0.63
C CYS A 71 9.54 -0.76 0.52
N VAL A 72 10.24 -0.72 1.65
CA VAL A 72 11.59 -0.15 1.73
C VAL A 72 12.56 -1.15 2.35
N ASP A 73 13.52 -1.67 1.61
CA ASP A 73 14.63 -2.40 2.24
C ASP A 73 15.59 -1.39 2.86
N LYS A 74 15.45 -1.13 4.17
CA LYS A 74 16.33 -0.19 4.89
C LYS A 74 17.79 -0.60 4.94
N ARG A 75 18.12 -1.89 4.78
CA ARG A 75 19.51 -2.35 4.81
C ARG A 75 20.23 -2.06 3.50
N LYS A 76 19.49 -2.14 2.40
CA LYS A 76 20.00 -1.88 1.04
C LYS A 76 19.63 -0.48 0.53
N GLU A 77 18.83 0.26 1.29
CA GLU A 77 18.26 1.55 0.93
C GLU A 77 17.53 1.53 -0.43
N VAL A 78 16.76 0.46 -0.66
CA VAL A 78 15.98 0.26 -1.90
C VAL A 78 14.50 0.54 -1.61
N ILE A 79 13.87 1.39 -2.42
CA ILE A 79 12.41 1.47 -2.48
C ILE A 79 11.91 0.50 -3.55
N TYR A 80 11.01 -0.40 -3.18
CA TYR A 80 10.28 -1.26 -4.10
C TYR A 80 8.86 -0.73 -4.25
N LEU A 81 8.48 -0.36 -5.47
CA LEU A 81 7.15 0.09 -5.81
C LEU A 81 6.53 -0.88 -6.80
N ARG A 82 5.34 -1.37 -6.49
CA ARG A 82 4.49 -2.11 -7.41
C ARG A 82 3.39 -1.22 -7.94
N LEU A 83 3.19 -1.21 -9.24
CA LEU A 83 2.11 -0.49 -9.89
C LEU A 83 1.23 -1.44 -10.71
N PRO A 84 -0.10 -1.41 -10.50
CA PRO A 84 -1.02 -2.04 -11.42
C PRO A 84 -1.14 -1.21 -12.69
N ILE A 85 -0.90 -1.86 -13.83
CA ILE A 85 -0.93 -1.24 -15.14
C ILE A 85 -2.00 -1.89 -16.00
N ASP A 86 -2.76 -1.06 -16.70
CA ASP A 86 -3.60 -1.44 -17.82
C ASP A 86 -2.91 -1.06 -19.14
N VAL A 87 -3.30 -1.72 -20.24
CA VAL A 87 -2.78 -1.42 -21.59
C VAL A 87 -3.90 -0.78 -22.40
N VAL A 88 -3.82 0.54 -22.60
CA VAL A 88 -4.83 1.32 -23.32
C VAL A 88 -4.22 1.84 -24.61
N ASP A 89 -4.82 1.50 -25.74
CA ASP A 89 -4.35 1.89 -27.09
C ASP A 89 -2.86 1.56 -27.33
N GLY A 90 -2.37 0.48 -26.73
CA GLY A 90 -0.99 0.03 -26.85
C GLY A 90 0.03 0.74 -25.94
N HIS A 91 -0.44 1.54 -24.99
CA HIS A 91 0.38 2.29 -24.03
C HIS A 91 0.10 1.88 -22.58
N LEU A 92 1.08 2.09 -21.68
CA LEU A 92 0.87 1.92 -20.23
C LEU A 92 -0.13 2.98 -19.73
N ALA A 93 -1.15 2.53 -19.01
CA ALA A 93 -2.04 3.38 -18.24
C ALA A 93 -2.04 2.90 -16.77
N ILE A 94 -1.85 3.82 -15.83
CA ILE A 94 -1.94 3.46 -14.41
C ILE A 94 -3.43 3.46 -14.05
N SER A 95 -3.97 2.30 -13.68
CA SER A 95 -5.38 2.20 -13.32
C SER A 95 -5.65 2.94 -12.01
N SER A 96 -6.22 4.14 -12.10
CA SER A 96 -6.66 4.94 -10.96
C SER A 96 -7.96 5.69 -11.27
N GLU A 97 -8.95 5.57 -10.39
CA GLU A 97 -10.20 6.34 -10.49
C GLU A 97 -10.03 7.84 -10.16
N ILE A 98 -8.86 8.26 -9.67
CA ILE A 98 -8.66 9.60 -9.08
C ILE A 98 -7.74 10.47 -9.93
N ARG A 99 -6.59 9.94 -10.36
CA ARG A 99 -5.57 10.50 -11.28
C ARG A 99 -4.31 9.63 -11.18
N ASP A 100 -3.58 9.43 -12.27
CA ASP A 100 -2.35 8.61 -12.31
C ASP A 100 -1.34 9.01 -11.22
N ASP A 101 -1.18 10.31 -11.00
CA ASP A 101 -0.25 10.86 -10.02
C ASP A 101 -0.61 10.52 -8.56
N TYR A 102 -1.88 10.28 -8.26
CA TYR A 102 -2.32 9.99 -6.88
C TYR A 102 -1.60 8.76 -6.32
N ILE A 103 -1.48 7.69 -7.11
CA ILE A 103 -0.84 6.44 -6.66
C ILE A 103 0.61 6.70 -6.30
N PHE A 104 1.35 7.47 -7.11
CA PHE A 104 2.72 7.84 -6.77
C PHE A 104 2.81 8.59 -5.45
N TYR A 105 1.96 9.61 -5.26
CA TYR A 105 1.97 10.39 -4.02
C TYR A 105 1.64 9.55 -2.80
N HIS A 106 0.62 8.70 -2.88
CA HIS A 106 0.21 7.83 -1.78
C HIS A 106 1.31 6.82 -1.42
N GLU A 107 1.77 6.05 -2.41
CA GLU A 107 2.74 4.98 -2.19
C GLU A 107 4.12 5.52 -1.76
N LEU A 108 4.55 6.65 -2.31
CA LEU A 108 5.83 7.26 -1.90
C LEU A 108 5.73 7.94 -0.53
N MET A 109 4.55 8.33 -0.06
CA MET A 109 4.38 8.75 1.35
C MET A 109 4.59 7.57 2.31
N HIS A 110 4.18 6.35 1.94
CA HIS A 110 4.53 5.13 2.70
C HIS A 110 6.05 4.95 2.77
N ALA A 111 6.72 5.05 1.63
CA ALA A 111 8.18 4.96 1.55
C ALA A 111 8.87 6.01 2.43
N LYS A 112 8.42 7.26 2.35
CA LYS A 112 8.95 8.39 3.11
C LYS A 112 8.89 8.14 4.60
N ASP A 113 7.72 7.78 5.11
CA ASP A 113 7.51 7.49 6.53
C ASP A 113 8.34 6.29 7.01
N CYS A 114 8.57 5.30 6.14
CA CYS A 114 9.49 4.21 6.43
C CYS A 114 10.94 4.72 6.55
N LEU A 115 11.43 5.47 5.54
CA LEU A 115 12.79 6.02 5.53
C LEU A 115 13.04 6.97 6.71
N GLU A 116 12.05 7.76 7.11
CA GLU A 116 12.12 8.67 8.26
C GLU A 116 11.92 7.94 9.61
N GLY A 117 11.78 6.61 9.61
CA GLY A 117 11.72 5.80 10.82
C GLY A 117 10.39 5.83 11.57
N ARG A 118 9.33 6.43 11.00
CA ARG A 118 7.99 6.46 11.61
C ARG A 118 7.30 5.10 11.56
N PHE A 119 7.54 4.34 10.51
CA PHE A 119 6.97 3.02 10.30
C PHE A 119 8.04 1.96 9.99
N PRO A 120 7.81 0.69 10.38
CA PRO A 120 8.61 -0.41 9.87
C PRO A 120 8.36 -0.56 8.37
N SER A 121 9.36 -1.07 7.65
CA SER A 121 9.10 -1.49 6.28
C SER A 121 8.17 -2.69 6.29
N GLY A 122 6.99 -2.53 5.69
CA GLY A 122 6.06 -3.60 5.41
C GLY A 122 5.90 -3.70 3.90
N GLY A 123 5.97 -4.91 3.36
CA GLY A 123 5.35 -5.20 2.07
C GLY A 123 3.83 -5.21 2.19
N PHE A 124 3.17 -5.81 1.20
CA PHE A 124 1.76 -6.16 1.33
C PHE A 124 1.52 -6.97 2.62
N ILE A 125 0.64 -6.48 3.50
CA ILE A 125 0.24 -7.17 4.72
C ILE A 125 -0.99 -8.00 4.39
N ASN A 126 -0.91 -9.32 4.57
CA ASN A 126 -2.09 -10.18 4.50
C ASN A 126 -3.00 -9.88 5.70
N PRO A 127 -4.19 -9.29 5.50
CA PRO A 127 -5.04 -8.87 6.61
C PRO A 127 -5.54 -10.04 7.46
N ASP A 128 -5.62 -11.24 6.89
CA ASP A 128 -6.07 -12.45 7.58
C ASP A 128 -5.03 -13.05 8.55
N GLU A 129 -3.76 -12.71 8.34
CA GLU A 129 -2.63 -13.17 9.16
C GLU A 129 -2.33 -12.18 10.28
N ASN A 130 -2.56 -10.88 10.04
CA ASN A 130 -2.34 -9.84 11.04
C ASN A 130 -3.37 -8.71 10.94
N PRO A 131 -4.60 -8.93 11.46
CA PRO A 131 -5.69 -7.96 11.33
C PRO A 131 -5.43 -6.66 12.12
N GLU A 132 -4.64 -6.72 13.19
CA GLU A 132 -4.22 -5.51 13.92
C GLU A 132 -3.32 -4.63 13.06
N LEU A 133 -2.30 -5.22 12.44
CA LEU A 133 -1.39 -4.51 11.54
C LEU A 133 -2.12 -3.97 10.29
N ALA A 134 -3.10 -4.72 9.77
CA ALA A 134 -3.96 -4.24 8.69
C ALA A 134 -4.77 -3.00 9.12
N LEU A 135 -5.36 -3.01 10.33
CA LEU A 135 -6.05 -1.83 10.85
C LEU A 135 -5.09 -0.66 11.08
N ILE A 136 -3.88 -0.89 11.60
CA ILE A 136 -2.84 0.17 11.70
C ILE A 136 -2.56 0.79 10.34
N THR A 137 -2.46 -0.03 9.30
CA THR A 137 -2.26 0.43 7.91
C THR A 137 -3.42 1.30 7.42
N SER A 138 -4.67 0.88 7.67
CA SER A 138 -5.84 1.71 7.38
C SER A 138 -5.83 3.06 8.11
N LEU A 139 -5.42 3.09 9.38
CA LEU A 139 -5.32 4.33 10.14
C LEU A 139 -4.19 5.24 9.65
N TRP A 140 -3.11 4.63 9.15
CA TRP A 140 -2.00 5.35 8.53
C TRP A 140 -2.44 6.03 7.23
N HIS A 141 -3.33 5.42 6.44
CA HIS A 141 -3.90 6.06 5.24
C HIS A 141 -4.62 7.37 5.57
N PHE A 142 -5.37 7.46 6.67
CA PHE A 142 -5.98 8.75 7.09
C PHE A 142 -4.93 9.85 7.32
N SER A 143 -3.77 9.50 7.87
CA SER A 143 -2.66 10.43 8.07
C SER A 143 -2.06 10.87 6.72
N ILE A 144 -1.81 9.91 5.82
CA ILE A 144 -1.22 10.17 4.49
C ILE A 144 -2.14 11.08 3.68
N GLU A 145 -3.41 10.73 3.53
CA GLU A 145 -4.35 11.49 2.69
C GLU A 145 -4.50 12.94 3.16
N GLY A 146 -4.62 13.15 4.48
CA GLY A 146 -4.70 14.51 4.99
C GLY A 146 -3.39 15.30 4.89
N ARG A 147 -2.22 14.64 4.86
CA ARG A 147 -0.94 15.32 4.65
C ARG A 147 -0.78 15.70 3.19
N LEU A 148 -1.24 14.85 2.27
CA LEU A 148 -1.31 15.18 0.85
C LEU A 148 -2.28 16.34 0.60
N GLU A 149 -3.47 16.34 1.20
CA GLU A 149 -4.42 17.46 1.15
C GLU A 149 -3.76 18.77 1.65
N LYS A 150 -3.17 18.75 2.85
CA LYS A 150 -2.52 19.92 3.46
C LYS A 150 -1.43 20.52 2.57
N ASN A 151 -0.73 19.69 1.81
CA ASN A 151 0.34 20.09 0.90
C ASN A 151 -0.13 20.33 -0.55
N ASN A 152 -1.45 20.38 -0.77
CA ASN A 152 -2.06 20.57 -2.08
C ASN A 152 -1.57 19.55 -3.13
N LYS A 153 -1.43 18.28 -2.72
CA LYS A 153 -1.06 17.16 -3.58
C LYS A 153 -2.30 16.32 -3.92
N PRO A 154 -2.29 15.53 -5.01
CA PRO A 154 -3.35 14.56 -5.29
C PRO A 154 -3.63 13.65 -4.10
N HIS A 155 -4.90 13.49 -3.72
CA HIS A 155 -5.33 12.75 -2.54
C HIS A 155 -6.80 12.29 -2.70
N LYS A 156 -7.20 11.30 -1.91
CA LYS A 156 -8.60 10.91 -1.68
C LYS A 156 -9.26 11.87 -0.71
N GLY A 157 -10.53 12.19 -0.97
CA GLY A 157 -11.33 12.93 0.00
C GLY A 157 -11.55 12.14 1.29
N ARG A 158 -11.81 12.83 2.41
CA ARG A 158 -12.07 12.21 3.73
C ARG A 158 -13.14 11.11 3.67
N GLN A 159 -14.27 11.41 3.06
CA GLN A 159 -15.40 10.47 3.02
C GLN A 159 -15.07 9.24 2.17
N GLN A 160 -14.39 9.42 1.03
CA GLN A 160 -13.92 8.31 0.19
C GLN A 160 -12.95 7.42 0.96
N THR A 161 -11.95 8.02 1.62
CA THR A 161 -10.97 7.28 2.44
C THR A 161 -11.66 6.50 3.55
N ILE A 162 -12.66 7.07 4.24
CA ILE A 162 -13.41 6.35 5.29
C ILE A 162 -14.16 5.15 4.72
N GLU A 163 -14.80 5.27 3.55
CA GLU A 163 -15.54 4.16 2.96
C GLU A 163 -14.61 3.05 2.47
N ASP A 164 -13.48 3.41 1.85
CA ASP A 164 -12.45 2.44 1.42
C ASP A 164 -11.89 1.67 2.61
N GLU A 165 -11.46 2.38 3.66
CA GLU A 165 -10.91 1.74 4.85
C GLU A 165 -11.97 0.95 5.62
N TYR A 166 -13.23 1.40 5.62
CA TYR A 166 -14.32 0.61 6.20
C TYR A 166 -14.56 -0.69 5.43
N PHE A 167 -14.54 -0.65 4.10
CA PHE A 167 -14.68 -1.83 3.26
C PHE A 167 -13.60 -2.88 3.60
N TRP A 168 -12.35 -2.47 3.70
CA TRP A 168 -11.25 -3.37 4.04
C TRP A 168 -11.29 -3.83 5.51
N ALA A 169 -11.44 -2.90 6.45
CA ALA A 169 -11.39 -3.21 7.87
C ALA A 169 -12.59 -4.06 8.33
N SER A 170 -13.76 -3.92 7.70
CA SER A 170 -14.96 -4.74 7.97
C SER A 170 -14.83 -6.18 7.50
N ARG A 171 -13.83 -6.50 6.67
CA ARG A 171 -13.55 -7.85 6.18
C ARG A 171 -12.46 -8.56 6.98
N LEU A 172 -11.83 -7.89 7.95
CA LEU A 172 -10.77 -8.48 8.77
C LEU A 172 -11.26 -9.70 9.52
N GLU A 173 -10.56 -10.81 9.31
CA GLU A 173 -10.77 -12.09 9.96
C GLU A 173 -9.44 -12.57 10.52
N LYS A 174 -9.48 -13.40 11.56
CA LYS A 174 -8.28 -14.03 12.08
C LYS A 174 -8.22 -15.45 11.55
N SER A 175 -7.16 -15.79 10.86
CA SER A 175 -6.91 -17.16 10.44
C SER A 175 -5.76 -17.77 11.23
N GLU A 176 -5.95 -18.99 11.71
CA GLU A 176 -4.94 -19.74 12.46
C GLU A 176 -4.84 -21.16 11.90
N MET A 177 -3.64 -21.72 11.88
CA MET A 177 -3.45 -23.14 11.57
C MET A 177 -3.67 -23.94 12.86
N VAL A 178 -4.66 -24.82 12.84
CA VAL A 178 -5.01 -25.67 13.98
C VAL A 178 -4.77 -27.12 13.59
N GLU A 179 -4.05 -27.85 14.42
CA GLU A 179 -3.88 -29.29 14.26
C GLU A 179 -5.20 -29.97 14.64
N VAL A 180 -5.87 -30.56 13.66
CA VAL A 180 -7.17 -31.24 13.85
C VAL A 180 -6.99 -32.72 14.14
N GLU A 181 -5.90 -33.31 13.64
CA GLU A 181 -5.42 -34.66 13.94
C GLU A 181 -3.88 -34.65 13.89
N PRO A 182 -3.17 -35.59 14.52
CA PRO A 182 -1.71 -35.63 14.47
C PRO A 182 -1.18 -35.56 13.03
N GLY A 183 -0.38 -34.53 12.73
CA GLY A 183 0.17 -34.28 11.40
C GLY A 183 -0.79 -33.65 10.38
N HIS A 184 -2.04 -33.39 10.75
CA HIS A 184 -3.07 -32.78 9.90
C HIS A 184 -3.46 -31.39 10.40
N TRP A 185 -3.09 -30.38 9.63
CA TRP A 185 -3.32 -28.98 9.95
C TRP A 185 -4.40 -28.41 9.04
N GLN A 186 -5.38 -27.74 9.62
CA GLN A 186 -6.42 -27.03 8.89
C GLN A 186 -6.41 -25.54 9.25
N ARG A 187 -6.68 -24.69 8.25
CA ARG A 187 -6.87 -23.26 8.47
C ARG A 187 -8.25 -23.05 9.09
N GLN A 188 -8.29 -22.61 10.34
CA GLN A 188 -9.51 -22.19 10.99
C GLN A 188 -9.64 -20.67 10.90
N ILE A 189 -10.80 -20.20 10.45
CA ILE A 189 -11.12 -18.77 10.36
C ILE A 189 -12.04 -18.43 11.52
N GLN A 190 -11.63 -17.47 12.34
CA GLN A 190 -12.46 -16.92 13.41
C GLN A 190 -12.68 -15.43 13.19
N PRO A 191 -13.86 -14.89 13.54
CA PRO A 191 -14.07 -13.45 13.53
C PRO A 191 -13.03 -12.77 14.41
N TRP A 192 -12.33 -11.77 13.89
CA TRP A 192 -11.42 -10.99 14.71
C TRP A 192 -12.21 -10.33 15.85
N PRO A 193 -11.82 -10.48 17.13
CA PRO A 193 -12.64 -10.02 18.27
C PRO A 193 -13.00 -8.54 18.21
N LEU A 194 -12.18 -7.75 17.52
CA LEU A 194 -12.37 -6.31 17.36
C LEU A 194 -13.25 -5.91 16.17
N LYS A 195 -13.57 -6.85 15.27
CA LYS A 195 -14.38 -6.62 14.06
C LYS A 195 -15.70 -5.92 14.38
N LYS A 196 -16.36 -6.33 15.47
CA LYS A 196 -17.65 -5.76 15.92
C LYS A 196 -17.59 -4.27 16.29
N PHE A 197 -16.40 -3.73 16.57
CA PHE A 197 -16.21 -2.33 16.95
C PHE A 197 -15.82 -1.43 15.77
N ILE A 198 -15.44 -2.03 14.64
CA ILE A 198 -15.09 -1.32 13.42
C ILE A 198 -16.37 -0.89 12.73
N THR A 199 -16.88 0.27 13.15
CA THR A 199 -18.02 0.94 12.52
C THR A 199 -17.53 2.13 11.71
N ARG A 200 -18.35 2.60 10.76
CA ARG A 200 -18.09 3.85 10.04
C ARG A 200 -17.89 5.03 10.99
N GLU A 201 -18.67 5.10 12.05
CA GLU A 201 -18.57 6.19 13.04
C GLU A 201 -17.27 6.10 13.85
N PHE A 202 -16.82 4.89 14.19
CA PHE A 202 -15.52 4.68 14.79
C PHE A 202 -14.39 5.16 13.87
N LEU A 203 -14.39 4.73 12.60
CA LEU A 203 -13.38 5.16 11.62
C LEU A 203 -13.44 6.65 11.34
N ARG A 204 -14.64 7.26 11.28
CA ARG A 204 -14.79 8.71 11.13
C ARG A 204 -14.14 9.49 12.28
N LYS A 205 -14.32 9.04 13.52
CA LYS A 205 -13.67 9.67 14.69
C LYS A 205 -12.14 9.56 14.61
N LEU A 206 -11.62 8.41 14.18
CA LEU A 206 -10.19 8.20 14.01
C LEU A 206 -9.63 9.04 12.84
N CYS A 207 -10.32 9.04 11.70
CA CYS A 207 -10.00 9.89 10.56
C CYS A 207 -9.91 11.36 11.00
N ASN A 208 -10.94 11.91 11.66
CA ASN A 208 -10.89 13.29 12.16
C ASN A 208 -9.73 13.57 13.12
N LYS A 209 -9.30 12.57 13.91
CA LYS A 209 -8.17 12.71 14.84
C LYS A 209 -6.82 12.66 14.13
N LEU A 210 -6.67 11.83 13.10
CA LEU A 210 -5.39 11.49 12.46
C LEU A 210 -5.14 12.28 11.17
N TRP A 211 -6.19 12.83 10.56
CA TRP A 211 -6.13 13.50 9.27
C TRP A 211 -5.09 14.61 9.23
N GLY A 212 -4.08 14.44 8.37
CA GLY A 212 -3.02 15.42 8.15
C GLY A 212 -1.98 15.50 9.27
N LYS A 213 -2.05 14.61 10.26
CA LYS A 213 -1.01 14.50 11.29
C LYS A 213 0.08 13.55 10.85
N GLU A 214 1.32 13.89 11.17
CA GLU A 214 2.37 12.88 11.20
C GLU A 214 2.10 11.95 12.38
N VAL A 215 2.22 10.65 12.13
CA VAL A 215 1.98 9.61 13.10
C VAL A 215 3.10 8.58 13.00
N THR A 216 3.32 7.85 14.07
CA THR A 216 4.25 6.72 14.14
C THR A 216 3.49 5.42 14.33
N PHE A 217 4.15 4.31 14.00
CA PHE A 217 3.63 2.98 14.25
C PHE A 217 3.22 2.78 15.71
N GLN A 218 4.06 3.21 16.65
CA GLN A 218 3.83 3.07 18.10
C GLN A 218 2.62 3.89 18.58
N GLU A 219 2.40 5.08 18.01
CA GLU A 219 1.23 5.90 18.34
C GLU A 219 -0.06 5.26 17.86
N LEU A 220 -0.08 4.70 16.64
CA LEU A 220 -1.26 4.00 16.12
C LEU A 220 -1.53 2.70 16.87
N GLN A 221 -0.49 1.94 17.20
CA GLN A 221 -0.59 0.74 18.02
C GLN A 221 -1.17 1.08 19.41
N SER A 222 -0.61 2.09 20.08
CA SER A 222 -1.11 2.54 21.40
C SER A 222 -2.56 3.03 21.33
N LEU A 223 -2.94 3.71 20.24
CA LEU A 223 -4.30 4.16 20.01
C LEU A 223 -5.28 2.98 19.93
N LEU A 224 -4.91 1.92 19.20
CA LEU A 224 -5.72 0.71 19.11
C LEU A 224 -5.80 0.00 20.46
N GLU A 225 -4.67 -0.26 21.12
CA GLU A 225 -4.65 -0.92 22.44
C GLU A 225 -5.50 -0.18 23.49
N SER A 226 -5.43 1.15 23.53
CA SER A 226 -6.21 1.96 24.47
C SER A 226 -7.71 1.82 24.23
N LYS A 227 -8.12 1.66 22.96
CA LYS A 227 -9.52 1.47 22.58
C LYS A 227 -9.99 0.06 22.92
N VAL A 228 -9.16 -0.95 22.69
CA VAL A 228 -9.44 -2.33 23.09
C VAL A 228 -9.64 -2.44 24.61
N LYS A 229 -8.77 -1.80 25.40
CA LYS A 229 -8.86 -1.82 26.88
C LYS A 229 -10.07 -1.04 27.43
N SER A 230 -10.64 -0.13 26.65
CA SER A 230 -11.82 0.66 27.05
C SER A 230 -13.16 -0.02 26.74
N LEU A 231 -13.11 -1.23 26.17
CA LEU A 231 -14.25 -2.05 25.77
C LEU A 231 -14.39 -3.27 26.68
#